data_AF-A0A1Y2CLL0-F1
#
_entry.id   AF-A0A1Y2CLL0-F1
#
_cell.length_a   1.000
_cell.length_b   1.000
_cell.length_c   1.000
_cell.angle_alpha   90.00
_cell.angle_beta   90.00
_cell.angle_gamma   90.00
#
_symmetry.space_group_name_H-M   'P 1'
#
loop_
_entity.id
_entity.type
_entity.pdbx_description
1 polymer ?
#
loop_
_entity_poly.entity_id
_entity_poly.type
_entity_poly.pdbx_seq_one_letter_code
_entity_poly.pdbx_strand_id
1 'polypeptide(L)'
;MDVDPDNLPWLSHLSPREKEERRRLYWSLYSNYSYITAYSSDYRYVNLQRGKVKIYSQVYDPYAVFDDTGKSGGLRKKLEADMFVIIAEIRRLYSGPPSAITDMLRWGNPDSASLKQLDSLYELIPVELRHLFANMTFVTPEDEDRITSQNSNVGGALYMINFNFHSCISVCFRPILFLTSLPSCQPMHLSSDQQSTVVNAIKQVYEAAWRITSLLIFYEKMEYGGGKNRVPENEHDFYNIHQNTLSYLEAYISLWFIVCRMDAQWFTVVSLKEFNSVALRNRLRRVLEIQEWIGSEGRMEPTHNAMVVMLDEVEEVVRVGKHVNRQSEGDDLDFITLGINSLTLGVNPPKKPSAMANPWCYLGFLGLEMGLDRNVKWMGKNEEAWRLFWKLNA
;
A
#
# COMPACT_ATOMS: atom_id res chain seq x y z
N MET A 1 16.73 -23.73 -1.50
CA MET A 1 17.17 -22.50 -2.23
C MET A 1 17.36 -21.32 -1.28
N ASP A 2 16.87 -21.44 -0.05
CA ASP A 2 16.85 -20.50 1.06
C ASP A 2 18.10 -20.55 1.96
N VAL A 3 19.19 -21.15 1.48
CA VAL A 3 20.50 -21.16 2.14
C VAL A 3 21.52 -20.67 1.12
N ASP A 4 22.39 -19.74 1.54
CA ASP A 4 23.43 -19.20 0.66
C ASP A 4 24.29 -20.35 0.07
N PRO A 5 24.59 -20.33 -1.24
CA PRO A 5 25.44 -21.35 -1.84
C PRO A 5 26.81 -21.51 -1.19
N ASP A 6 27.36 -20.47 -0.56
CA ASP A 6 28.63 -20.57 0.17
C ASP A 6 28.55 -21.46 1.42
N ASN A 7 27.34 -21.65 1.96
CA ASN A 7 27.10 -22.43 3.17
C ASN A 7 26.71 -23.90 2.87
N LEU A 8 26.74 -24.31 1.60
CA LEU A 8 26.33 -25.65 1.15
C LEU A 8 27.54 -26.44 0.63
N PRO A 9 28.09 -27.40 1.40
CA PRO A 9 29.32 -28.11 1.01
C PRO A 9 29.26 -28.81 -0.34
N TRP A 10 28.09 -29.34 -0.72
CA TRP A 10 27.90 -29.99 -2.01
C TRP A 10 27.84 -29.04 -3.21
N LEU A 11 27.83 -27.72 -2.98
CA LEU A 11 27.91 -26.67 -4.02
C LEU A 11 29.29 -25.99 -4.07
N SER A 12 30.30 -26.55 -3.39
CA SER A 12 31.66 -26.00 -3.40
C SER A 12 32.30 -25.96 -4.80
N HIS A 13 31.82 -26.82 -5.71
CA HIS A 13 32.28 -26.90 -7.10
C HIS A 13 31.73 -25.77 -8.01
N LEU A 14 30.73 -25.00 -7.55
CA LEU A 14 30.17 -23.90 -8.34
C LEU A 14 31.15 -22.72 -8.41
N SER A 15 31.30 -22.18 -9.61
CA SER A 15 32.01 -20.93 -9.86
C SER A 15 31.36 -19.75 -9.12
N PRO A 16 32.09 -18.64 -8.88
CA PRO A 16 31.50 -17.42 -8.31
C PRO A 16 30.28 -16.92 -9.09
N ARG A 17 30.31 -17.04 -10.43
CA ARG A 17 29.18 -16.69 -11.31
C ARG A 17 27.94 -17.54 -11.03
N GLU A 18 28.07 -18.86 -10.99
CA GLU A 18 26.93 -19.77 -10.77
C GLU A 18 26.33 -19.60 -9.38
N LYS A 19 27.17 -19.37 -8.36
CA LYS A 19 26.70 -19.03 -7.02
C LYS A 19 25.90 -17.73 -7.03
N GLU A 20 26.34 -16.75 -7.79
CA GLU A 20 25.67 -15.45 -7.89
C GLU A 20 24.35 -15.53 -8.67
N GLU A 21 24.31 -16.28 -9.78
CA GLU A 21 23.07 -16.60 -10.51
C GLU A 21 22.04 -17.24 -9.55
N ARG A 22 22.47 -18.16 -8.70
CA ARG A 22 21.61 -18.78 -7.68
C ARG A 22 21.08 -17.76 -6.65
N ARG A 23 21.90 -16.80 -6.18
CA ARG A 23 21.43 -15.73 -5.26
C ARG A 23 20.40 -14.84 -5.93
N ARG A 24 20.63 -14.44 -7.19
CA ARG A 24 19.71 -13.61 -7.98
C ARG A 24 18.37 -14.32 -8.20
N LEU A 25 18.40 -15.61 -8.52
CA LEU A 25 17.20 -16.44 -8.61
C LEU A 25 16.44 -16.51 -7.28
N TYR A 26 17.15 -16.75 -6.16
CA TYR A 26 16.53 -16.74 -4.83
C TYR A 26 15.82 -15.41 -4.56
N TRP A 27 16.50 -14.28 -4.70
CA TRP A 27 15.91 -12.97 -4.39
C TRP A 27 14.78 -12.58 -5.32
N SER A 28 14.82 -13.01 -6.59
CA SER A 28 13.70 -12.81 -7.52
C SER A 28 12.47 -13.62 -7.10
N LEU A 29 12.65 -14.89 -6.73
CA LEU A 29 11.56 -15.74 -6.26
C LEU A 29 11.02 -15.28 -4.91
N TYR A 30 11.90 -14.88 -3.99
CA TYR A 30 11.55 -14.38 -2.67
C TYR A 30 10.76 -13.07 -2.78
N SER A 31 11.20 -12.11 -3.61
CA SER A 31 10.47 -10.87 -3.84
C SER A 31 9.06 -11.13 -4.41
N ASN A 32 8.94 -11.97 -5.43
CA ASN A 32 7.63 -12.36 -5.99
C ASN A 32 6.74 -13.05 -4.96
N TYR A 33 7.31 -13.97 -4.17
CA TYR A 33 6.59 -14.64 -3.09
C TYR A 33 6.07 -13.63 -2.07
N SER A 34 6.95 -12.76 -1.53
CA SER A 34 6.57 -11.74 -0.56
C SER A 34 5.48 -10.82 -1.11
N TYR A 35 5.62 -10.36 -2.36
CA TYR A 35 4.62 -9.55 -3.03
C TYR A 35 3.25 -10.25 -3.09
N ILE A 36 3.20 -11.50 -3.56
CA ILE A 36 1.95 -12.29 -3.62
C ILE A 36 1.34 -12.45 -2.23
N THR A 37 2.14 -12.75 -1.19
CA THR A 37 1.62 -12.91 0.18
C THR A 37 1.07 -11.61 0.77
N ALA A 38 1.52 -10.45 0.28
CA ALA A 38 1.08 -9.14 0.76
C ALA A 38 -0.35 -8.79 0.29
N TYR A 39 -0.78 -9.26 -0.88
CA TYR A 39 -2.10 -8.90 -1.44
C TYR A 39 -3.06 -10.07 -1.70
N SER A 40 -2.56 -11.29 -1.84
CA SER A 40 -3.40 -12.46 -2.14
C SER A 40 -3.93 -13.11 -0.87
N SER A 41 -5.19 -13.55 -0.89
CA SER A 41 -5.78 -14.38 0.18
C SER A 41 -5.53 -15.87 -0.07
N ASP A 42 -5.24 -16.23 -1.32
CA ASP A 42 -5.09 -17.60 -1.81
C ASP A 42 -3.63 -17.89 -2.17
N TYR A 43 -2.72 -17.73 -1.20
CA TYR A 43 -1.32 -18.10 -1.37
C TYR A 43 -0.99 -19.40 -0.63
N ARG A 44 -0.03 -20.15 -1.17
CA ARG A 44 0.54 -21.30 -0.47
C ARG A 44 1.66 -20.80 0.44
N TYR A 45 1.56 -21.09 1.73
CA TYR A 45 2.63 -20.78 2.67
C TYR A 45 3.88 -21.58 2.30
N VAL A 46 4.98 -20.87 2.06
CA VAL A 46 6.31 -21.44 1.88
C VAL A 46 7.19 -20.91 3.01
N ASN A 47 7.79 -21.82 3.78
CA ASN A 47 8.71 -21.44 4.84
C ASN A 47 10.07 -21.05 4.25
N LEU A 48 10.17 -19.84 3.71
CA LEU A 48 11.43 -19.25 3.23
C LEU A 48 12.11 -18.51 4.39
N GLN A 49 13.33 -18.91 4.73
CA GLN A 49 14.05 -18.32 5.86
C GLN A 49 14.69 -16.98 5.46
N ARG A 50 14.21 -15.90 6.09
CA ARG A 50 14.73 -14.54 5.89
C ARG A 50 16.21 -14.44 6.31
N GLY A 51 17.02 -13.76 5.51
CA GLY A 51 18.40 -13.41 5.86
C GLY A 51 19.46 -14.51 5.74
N LYS A 52 19.11 -15.70 5.23
CA LYS A 52 20.04 -16.82 5.07
C LYS A 52 20.80 -16.87 3.74
N VAL A 53 20.43 -16.00 2.81
CA VAL A 53 21.08 -15.83 1.51
C VAL A 53 21.67 -14.42 1.47
N LYS A 54 22.95 -14.30 1.09
CA LYS A 54 23.60 -13.00 0.95
C LYS A 54 22.87 -12.16 -0.09
N ILE A 55 22.92 -10.85 0.07
CA ILE A 55 22.45 -9.93 -0.96
C ILE A 55 23.30 -10.17 -2.20
N TYR A 56 22.65 -10.27 -3.36
CA TYR A 56 23.34 -10.49 -4.61
C TYR A 56 24.14 -9.22 -5.00
N SER A 57 25.32 -9.41 -5.58
CA SER A 57 26.27 -8.38 -5.99
C SER A 57 26.69 -8.55 -7.45
N GLN A 58 27.49 -7.61 -7.94
CA GLN A 58 28.08 -7.72 -9.28
C GLN A 58 29.25 -8.72 -9.27
N VAL A 59 29.36 -9.50 -10.36
CA VAL A 59 30.52 -10.38 -10.64
C VAL A 59 31.16 -9.89 -11.94
N TYR A 60 32.50 -9.96 -12.00
CA TYR A 60 33.30 -9.49 -13.12
C TYR A 60 34.11 -10.65 -13.72
N ASP A 61 34.02 -10.86 -15.03
CA ASP A 61 34.76 -11.88 -15.77
C ASP A 61 34.86 -11.59 -17.29
N PRO A 62 35.88 -10.82 -17.76
CA PRO A 62 36.59 -9.75 -17.05
C PRO A 62 35.72 -8.49 -16.89
N TYR A 63 34.58 -8.43 -17.59
CA TYR A 63 33.60 -7.34 -17.54
C TYR A 63 32.42 -7.74 -16.65
N ALA A 64 31.53 -6.79 -16.36
CA ALA A 64 30.30 -7.03 -15.64
C ALA A 64 29.49 -8.17 -16.29
N VAL A 65 29.22 -9.23 -15.53
CA VAL A 65 28.52 -10.44 -16.03
C VAL A 65 27.00 -10.24 -16.08
N PHE A 66 26.46 -9.51 -15.10
CA PHE A 66 25.03 -9.23 -15.00
C PHE A 66 24.73 -7.80 -15.40
N ASP A 67 23.59 -7.60 -16.06
CA ASP A 67 23.07 -6.26 -16.33
C ASP A 67 22.93 -5.48 -15.01
N ASP A 68 23.47 -4.27 -15.03
CA ASP A 68 23.51 -3.39 -13.87
C ASP A 68 22.09 -2.89 -13.60
N THR A 69 21.38 -3.52 -12.67
CA THR A 69 20.17 -2.94 -12.06
C THR A 69 20.56 -1.84 -11.08
N GLY A 70 21.57 -1.03 -11.40
CA GLY A 70 22.23 -0.09 -10.51
C GLY A 70 23.04 -0.74 -9.39
N LYS A 71 23.93 0.07 -8.80
CA LYS A 71 24.86 -0.30 -7.71
C LYS A 71 24.18 -0.93 -6.49
N SER A 72 22.88 -0.67 -6.31
CA SER A 72 22.09 -1.09 -5.14
C SER A 72 21.02 -2.14 -5.47
N GLY A 73 20.99 -2.71 -6.68
CA GLY A 73 19.91 -3.62 -7.13
C GLY A 73 19.55 -4.73 -6.14
N GLY A 74 20.55 -5.42 -5.58
CA GLY A 74 20.34 -6.48 -4.58
C GLY A 74 19.73 -5.98 -3.28
N LEU A 75 20.21 -4.83 -2.78
CA LEU A 75 19.68 -4.21 -1.57
C LEU A 75 18.24 -3.75 -1.78
N ARG A 76 17.93 -3.14 -2.94
CA ARG A 76 16.57 -2.67 -3.28
C ARG A 76 15.56 -3.82 -3.25
N LYS A 77 15.85 -4.92 -3.94
CA LYS A 77 14.97 -6.11 -3.94
C LYS A 77 14.78 -6.70 -2.54
N LYS A 78 15.82 -6.70 -1.71
CA LYS A 78 15.70 -7.14 -0.32
C LYS A 78 14.76 -6.23 0.47
N LEU A 79 14.94 -4.91 0.38
CA LEU A 79 14.12 -3.94 1.12
C LEU A 79 12.65 -4.00 0.70
N GLU A 80 12.37 -4.10 -0.60
CA GLU A 80 11.01 -4.29 -1.12
C GLU A 80 10.37 -5.59 -0.58
N ALA A 81 11.11 -6.70 -0.63
CA ALA A 81 10.61 -7.97 -0.11
C ALA A 81 10.37 -7.90 1.41
N ASP A 82 11.22 -7.21 2.15
CA ASP A 82 11.07 -7.00 3.60
C ASP A 82 9.82 -6.15 3.93
N MET A 83 9.51 -5.12 3.13
CA MET A 83 8.27 -4.35 3.26
C MET A 83 7.03 -5.21 3.02
N PHE A 84 7.03 -6.01 1.95
CA PHE A 84 5.91 -6.89 1.64
C PHE A 84 5.69 -7.99 2.70
N VAL A 85 6.77 -8.49 3.33
CA VAL A 85 6.65 -9.40 4.46
C VAL A 85 5.94 -8.75 5.64
N ILE A 86 6.28 -7.51 5.99
CA ILE A 86 5.58 -6.78 7.06
C ILE A 86 4.10 -6.59 6.71
N ILE A 87 3.80 -6.15 5.49
CA ILE A 87 2.41 -6.02 5.01
C ILE A 87 1.66 -7.35 5.10
N ALA A 88 2.28 -8.47 4.71
CA ALA A 88 1.69 -9.80 4.80
C ALA A 88 1.45 -10.25 6.26
N GLU A 89 2.38 -9.93 7.17
CA GLU A 89 2.24 -10.22 8.60
C GLU A 89 1.07 -9.43 9.22
N ILE A 90 0.96 -8.14 8.91
CA ILE A 90 -0.15 -7.29 9.34
C ILE A 90 -1.47 -7.77 8.74
N ARG A 91 -1.51 -8.08 7.45
CA ARG A 91 -2.69 -8.68 6.81
C ARG A 91 -3.13 -9.96 7.50
N ARG A 92 -2.19 -10.83 7.86
CA ARG A 92 -2.51 -12.07 8.59
C ARG A 92 -3.07 -11.76 9.98
N LEU A 93 -2.50 -10.78 10.69
CA LEU A 93 -2.98 -10.32 11.98
C LEU A 93 -4.44 -9.82 11.90
N TYR A 94 -4.77 -9.05 10.86
CA TYR A 94 -6.11 -8.51 10.60
C TYR A 94 -6.95 -9.39 9.67
N SER A 95 -6.55 -10.66 9.48
CA SER A 95 -7.30 -11.56 8.61
C SER A 95 -8.71 -11.77 9.14
N GLY A 96 -8.94 -11.73 10.45
CA GLY A 96 -10.25 -11.58 11.06
C GLY A 96 -10.29 -10.39 12.03
N PRO A 97 -11.49 -9.90 12.39
CA PRO A 97 -11.62 -8.90 13.43
C PRO A 97 -11.11 -9.46 14.78
N PRO A 98 -10.47 -8.63 15.62
CA PRO A 98 -10.10 -9.04 16.97
C PRO A 98 -11.33 -9.21 17.86
N SER A 99 -11.14 -9.84 19.02
CA SER A 99 -12.19 -9.97 20.03
C SER A 99 -12.65 -8.64 20.63
N ALA A 100 -11.76 -7.64 20.69
CA ALA A 100 -12.05 -6.34 21.27
C ALA A 100 -11.25 -5.21 20.60
N ILE A 101 -11.79 -3.99 20.65
CA ILE A 101 -11.11 -2.75 20.20
C ILE A 101 -9.74 -2.57 20.89
N THR A 102 -9.65 -2.95 22.17
CA THR A 102 -8.42 -2.80 22.96
C THR A 102 -7.25 -3.57 22.35
N ASP A 103 -7.51 -4.67 21.64
CA ASP A 103 -6.45 -5.43 20.98
C ASP A 103 -5.88 -4.68 19.77
N MET A 104 -6.73 -3.96 19.01
CA MET A 104 -6.28 -3.07 17.94
C MET A 104 -5.41 -1.93 18.45
N LEU A 105 -5.82 -1.32 19.56
CA LEU A 105 -5.05 -0.24 20.20
C LEU A 105 -3.71 -0.74 20.75
N ARG A 106 -3.65 -1.98 21.27
CA ARG A 106 -2.39 -2.61 21.70
C ARG A 106 -1.42 -2.83 20.55
N TRP A 107 -1.91 -3.17 19.36
CA TRP A 107 -1.06 -3.31 18.18
C TRP A 107 -0.46 -1.98 17.71
N GLY A 108 -1.15 -0.87 17.99
CA GLY A 108 -0.66 0.49 17.74
C GLY A 108 0.28 1.06 18.79
N ASN A 109 0.52 0.34 19.90
CA ASN A 109 1.43 0.80 20.94
C ASN A 109 2.88 0.81 20.40
N PRO A 110 3.70 1.84 20.68
CA PRO A 110 5.11 1.89 20.28
C PRO A 110 5.92 0.64 20.64
N ASP A 111 5.54 -0.05 21.71
CA ASP A 111 6.20 -1.28 22.14
C ASP A 111 5.78 -2.55 21.40
N SER A 112 4.78 -2.46 20.52
CA SER A 112 4.28 -3.61 19.78
C SER A 112 5.33 -4.18 18.82
N ALA A 113 5.28 -5.49 18.60
CA ALA A 113 6.20 -6.16 17.67
C ALA A 113 6.09 -5.58 16.24
N SER A 114 4.88 -5.24 15.81
CA SER A 114 4.60 -4.65 14.50
C SER A 114 5.27 -3.29 14.31
N LEU A 115 5.19 -2.39 15.30
CA LEU A 115 5.84 -1.09 15.20
C LEU A 115 7.36 -1.18 15.32
N LYS A 116 7.87 -2.04 16.22
CA LYS A 116 9.32 -2.31 16.29
C LYS A 116 9.89 -2.84 14.98
N GLN A 117 9.14 -3.67 14.25
CA GLN A 117 9.54 -4.13 12.93
C GLN A 117 9.55 -3.00 11.89
N LEU A 118 8.54 -2.11 11.90
CA LEU A 118 8.46 -0.95 11.02
C LEU A 118 9.61 0.04 11.27
N ASP A 119 9.89 0.34 12.54
CA ASP A 119 11.02 1.20 12.94
C ASP A 119 12.35 0.57 12.53
N SER A 120 12.53 -0.73 12.79
CA SER A 120 13.72 -1.46 12.36
C SER A 120 13.89 -1.43 10.84
N LEU A 121 12.79 -1.50 10.08
CA LEU A 121 12.83 -1.37 8.63
C LEU A 121 13.27 0.04 8.23
N TYR A 122 12.73 1.10 8.84
CA TYR A 122 13.10 2.47 8.53
C TYR A 122 14.61 2.73 8.73
N GLU A 123 15.18 2.24 9.84
CA GLU A 123 16.60 2.36 10.12
C GLU A 123 17.49 1.58 9.13
N LEU A 124 16.95 0.52 8.51
CA LEU A 124 17.66 -0.28 7.52
C LEU A 124 17.67 0.34 6.12
N ILE A 125 16.81 1.33 5.81
CA ILE A 125 16.75 1.96 4.49
C ILE A 125 17.80 3.09 4.44
N PRO A 126 18.84 2.97 3.58
CA PRO A 126 19.82 4.04 3.41
C PRO A 126 19.18 5.36 2.98
N VAL A 127 19.76 6.49 3.40
CA VAL A 127 19.24 7.84 3.09
C VAL A 127 19.11 8.05 1.57
N GLU A 128 20.06 7.54 0.80
CA GLU A 128 20.09 7.65 -0.66
C GLU A 128 18.93 6.90 -1.36
N LEU A 129 18.28 5.95 -0.69
CA LEU A 129 17.11 5.24 -1.21
C LEU A 129 15.79 5.87 -0.75
N ARG A 130 15.85 6.90 0.11
CA ARG A 130 14.68 7.61 0.67
C ARG A 130 14.45 8.94 -0.04
N HIS A 131 13.26 9.11 -0.58
CA HIS A 131 12.77 10.40 -1.03
C HIS A 131 12.26 11.19 0.17
N LEU A 132 13.19 11.85 0.84
CA LEU A 132 12.87 12.81 1.87
C LEU A 132 12.38 14.09 1.19
N PHE A 133 11.24 14.62 1.61
CA PHE A 133 10.77 15.95 1.21
C PHE A 133 9.95 16.57 2.35
N ALA A 134 10.10 17.88 2.54
CA ALA A 134 9.64 18.56 3.75
C ALA A 134 8.11 18.69 3.81
N ASN A 135 7.48 18.95 2.66
CA ASN A 135 6.03 19.11 2.59
C ASN A 135 5.36 17.85 2.04
N MET A 136 4.60 17.13 2.87
CA MET A 136 3.89 15.92 2.41
C MET A 136 2.91 16.19 1.24
N THR A 137 2.39 17.41 1.13
CA THR A 137 1.30 17.74 0.20
C THR A 137 1.74 18.04 -1.23
N PHE A 138 3.02 18.32 -1.48
CA PHE A 138 3.56 18.48 -2.82
C PHE A 138 5.09 18.37 -2.83
N VAL A 139 5.64 18.01 -4.00
CA VAL A 139 7.08 17.98 -4.26
C VAL A 139 7.47 19.37 -4.80
N THR A 140 8.34 20.10 -4.09
CA THR A 140 8.83 21.41 -4.55
C THR A 140 9.82 21.24 -5.72
N PRO A 141 10.12 22.27 -6.52
CA PRO A 141 11.17 22.19 -7.54
C PRO A 141 12.53 21.70 -7.01
N GLU A 142 12.92 22.13 -5.80
CA GLU A 142 14.15 21.68 -5.14
C GLU A 142 14.08 20.21 -4.72
N ASP A 143 12.89 19.74 -4.32
CA ASP A 143 12.64 18.33 -4.06
C ASP A 143 12.72 17.52 -5.36
N GLU A 144 12.19 18.04 -6.47
CA GLU A 144 12.29 17.39 -7.79
C GLU A 144 13.75 17.23 -8.23
N ASP A 145 14.58 18.27 -8.11
CA ASP A 145 16.00 18.21 -8.44
C ASP A 145 16.74 17.19 -7.57
N ARG A 146 16.44 17.16 -6.27
CA ARG A 146 17.03 16.21 -5.32
C ARG A 146 16.62 14.78 -5.66
N ILE A 147 15.34 14.51 -5.87
CA ILE A 147 14.82 13.17 -6.18
C ILE A 147 15.38 12.69 -7.53
N THR A 148 15.42 13.57 -8.53
CA THR A 148 16.00 13.26 -9.84
C THR A 148 17.46 12.86 -9.70
N SER A 149 18.25 13.67 -8.99
CA SER A 149 19.66 13.38 -8.71
C SER A 149 19.85 12.08 -7.92
N GLN A 150 18.97 11.78 -6.96
CA GLN A 150 19.00 10.52 -6.21
C GLN A 150 18.77 9.31 -7.12
N ASN A 151 17.75 9.36 -7.99
CA ASN A 151 17.45 8.28 -8.94
C ASN A 151 18.62 8.01 -9.89
N SER A 152 19.21 9.07 -10.46
CA SER A 152 20.38 8.96 -11.35
C SER A 152 21.60 8.41 -10.61
N ASN A 153 21.87 8.88 -9.38
CA ASN A 153 23.02 8.43 -8.58
C ASN A 153 22.93 6.95 -8.18
N VAL A 154 21.73 6.47 -7.84
CA VAL A 154 21.51 5.05 -7.53
C VAL A 154 21.48 4.19 -8.80
N GLY A 155 21.10 4.78 -9.94
CA GLY A 155 20.98 4.09 -11.22
C GLY A 155 19.78 3.15 -11.23
N GLY A 156 18.63 3.59 -10.73
CA GLY A 156 17.43 2.75 -10.75
C GLY A 156 16.18 3.37 -10.14
N ALA A 157 15.04 2.76 -10.47
CA ALA A 157 13.73 3.09 -9.91
C ALA A 157 13.70 3.01 -8.37
N LEU A 158 13.56 4.16 -7.70
CA LEU A 158 13.36 4.24 -6.24
C LEU A 158 11.89 4.37 -5.85
N TYR A 159 10.98 4.56 -6.82
CA TYR A 159 9.55 4.72 -6.55
C TYR A 159 8.97 3.52 -5.77
N MET A 160 9.39 2.29 -6.08
CA MET A 160 8.89 1.08 -5.42
C MET A 160 9.19 1.08 -3.92
N ILE A 161 10.44 1.36 -3.53
CA ILE A 161 10.85 1.43 -2.13
C ILE A 161 10.02 2.48 -1.38
N ASN A 162 9.86 3.66 -1.97
CA ASN A 162 9.20 4.77 -1.29
C ASN A 162 7.67 4.58 -1.20
N PHE A 163 7.02 4.11 -2.27
CA PHE A 163 5.60 3.76 -2.24
C PHE A 163 5.33 2.62 -1.27
N ASN A 164 6.11 1.53 -1.33
CA ASN A 164 5.90 0.36 -0.48
C ASN A 164 6.19 0.68 0.99
N PHE A 165 7.17 1.55 1.28
CA PHE A 165 7.44 2.01 2.62
C PHE A 165 6.24 2.77 3.21
N HIS A 166 5.71 3.75 2.47
CA HIS A 166 4.53 4.48 2.93
C HIS A 166 3.26 3.61 2.99
N SER A 167 3.10 2.64 2.08
CA SER A 167 2.03 1.65 2.17
C SER A 167 2.16 0.76 3.39
N CYS A 168 3.39 0.37 3.77
CA CYS A 168 3.65 -0.38 4.99
C CYS A 168 3.20 0.41 6.24
N ILE A 169 3.53 1.72 6.29
CA ILE A 169 3.03 2.61 7.36
C ILE A 169 1.50 2.64 7.36
N SER A 170 0.87 2.90 6.21
CA SER A 170 -0.59 2.96 6.11
C SER A 170 -1.24 1.66 6.55
N VAL A 171 -0.77 0.50 6.08
CA VAL A 171 -1.28 -0.82 6.46
C VAL A 171 -1.14 -1.09 7.96
N CYS A 172 -0.04 -0.69 8.60
CA CYS A 172 0.16 -0.87 10.04
C CYS A 172 -0.87 -0.08 10.88
N PHE A 173 -1.18 1.15 10.46
CA PHE A 173 -1.93 2.10 11.27
C PHE A 173 -3.40 2.27 10.83
N ARG A 174 -3.77 1.92 9.60
CA ARG A 174 -5.12 2.11 9.03
C ARG A 174 -6.23 1.43 9.85
N PRO A 175 -6.07 0.21 10.38
CA PRO A 175 -7.09 -0.38 11.24
C PRO A 175 -7.38 0.46 12.49
N ILE A 176 -6.36 1.09 13.08
CA ILE A 176 -6.53 2.00 14.23
C ILE A 176 -7.20 3.31 13.80
N LEU A 177 -6.84 3.85 12.62
CA LEU A 177 -7.57 4.96 12.03
C LEU A 177 -9.07 4.62 11.89
N PHE A 178 -9.43 3.40 11.52
CA PHE A 178 -10.85 3.02 11.36
C PHE A 178 -11.67 3.09 12.65
N LEU A 179 -11.03 2.92 13.82
CA LEU A 179 -11.68 3.12 15.12
C LEU A 179 -12.27 4.51 15.27
N THR A 180 -11.71 5.52 14.60
CA THR A 180 -12.17 6.92 14.69
C THR A 180 -13.56 7.14 14.12
N SER A 181 -14.14 6.15 13.42
CA SER A 181 -15.53 6.19 12.96
C SER A 181 -16.54 5.66 13.99
N LEU A 182 -16.08 5.02 15.07
CA LEU A 182 -16.94 4.42 16.08
C LEU A 182 -17.30 5.44 17.18
N PRO A 183 -18.59 5.56 17.54
CA PRO A 183 -19.02 6.35 18.69
C PRO A 183 -18.31 5.94 20.00
N SER A 184 -18.10 4.65 20.23
CA SER A 184 -17.37 4.12 21.39
C SER A 184 -15.89 4.53 21.46
N CYS A 185 -15.34 5.02 20.34
CA CYS A 185 -13.95 5.46 20.21
C CYS A 185 -13.85 6.96 19.97
N GLN A 186 -14.84 7.77 20.35
CA GLN A 186 -14.68 9.22 20.37
C GLN A 186 -13.61 9.63 21.39
N PRO A 187 -12.90 10.75 21.19
CA PRO A 187 -11.80 11.17 22.07
C PRO A 187 -12.18 11.17 23.57
N MET A 188 -13.38 11.64 23.90
CA MET A 188 -13.87 11.70 25.29
C MET A 188 -14.04 10.35 25.99
N HIS A 189 -14.09 9.25 25.24
CA HIS A 189 -14.26 7.88 25.76
C HIS A 189 -12.94 7.12 25.89
N LEU A 190 -11.85 7.68 25.38
CA LEU A 190 -10.54 7.04 25.38
C LEU A 190 -9.64 7.62 26.46
N SER A 191 -8.81 6.78 27.07
CA SER A 191 -7.72 7.24 27.94
C SER A 191 -6.69 8.06 27.16
N SER A 192 -5.86 8.85 27.86
CA SER A 192 -4.81 9.66 27.23
C SER A 192 -3.89 8.82 26.33
N ASP A 193 -3.47 7.64 26.79
CA ASP A 193 -2.58 6.75 26.02
C ASP A 193 -3.25 6.20 24.75
N GLN A 194 -4.53 5.85 24.84
CA GLN A 194 -5.32 5.40 23.70
C GLN A 194 -5.54 6.55 22.70
N GLN A 195 -5.85 7.75 23.19
CA GLN A 195 -5.95 8.95 22.34
C GLN A 195 -4.61 9.22 21.64
N SER A 196 -3.48 9.18 22.34
CA SER A 196 -2.16 9.35 21.73
C SER A 196 -1.88 8.31 20.65
N THR A 197 -2.28 7.05 20.88
CA THR A 197 -2.15 5.97 19.89
C THR A 197 -2.97 6.25 18.63
N VAL A 198 -4.24 6.66 18.79
CA VAL A 198 -5.12 7.00 17.67
C VAL A 198 -4.64 8.24 16.92
N VAL A 199 -4.22 9.30 17.64
CA VAL A 199 -3.65 10.51 17.04
C VAL A 199 -2.41 10.18 16.22
N ASN A 200 -1.52 9.33 16.74
CA ASN A 200 -0.35 8.88 15.99
C ASN A 200 -0.77 8.13 14.72
N ALA A 201 -1.69 7.17 14.83
CA ALA A 201 -2.19 6.42 13.68
C ALA A 201 -2.78 7.35 12.59
N ILE A 202 -3.60 8.33 12.96
CA ILE A 202 -4.16 9.31 12.03
C ILE A 202 -3.04 10.07 11.30
N LYS A 203 -2.05 10.58 12.05
CA LYS A 203 -0.94 11.35 11.47
C LYS A 203 -0.09 10.51 10.51
N GLN A 204 0.28 9.31 10.93
CA GLN A 204 1.12 8.39 10.14
C GLN A 204 0.42 8.00 8.83
N VAL A 205 -0.86 7.62 8.90
CA VAL A 205 -1.65 7.23 7.72
C VAL A 205 -1.88 8.42 6.79
N TYR A 206 -2.23 9.58 7.34
CA TYR A 206 -2.46 10.80 6.56
C TYR A 206 -1.20 11.24 5.82
N GLU A 207 -0.07 11.31 6.53
CA GLU A 207 1.21 11.68 5.92
C GLU A 207 1.64 10.66 4.86
N ALA A 208 1.56 9.36 5.15
CA ALA A 208 1.89 8.31 4.19
C ALA A 208 1.06 8.42 2.90
N ALA A 209 -0.26 8.63 3.02
CA ALA A 209 -1.14 8.76 1.86
C ALA A 209 -0.83 10.00 1.01
N TRP A 210 -0.56 11.14 1.65
CA TRP A 210 -0.11 12.36 0.95
C TRP A 210 1.24 12.14 0.25
N ARG A 211 2.19 11.47 0.91
CA ARG A 211 3.49 11.19 0.30
C ARG A 211 3.39 10.25 -0.90
N ILE A 212 2.59 9.18 -0.81
CA ILE A 212 2.34 8.27 -1.95
C ILE A 212 1.79 9.04 -3.14
N THR A 213 0.72 9.83 -2.95
CA THR A 213 0.11 10.57 -4.06
C THR A 213 1.02 11.68 -4.61
N SER A 214 1.83 12.34 -3.77
CA SER A 214 2.79 13.36 -4.20
C SER A 214 3.91 12.76 -5.04
N LEU A 215 4.44 11.61 -4.61
CA LEU A 215 5.43 10.87 -5.37
C LEU A 215 4.82 10.34 -6.68
N LEU A 216 3.58 9.83 -6.70
CA LEU A 216 2.93 9.38 -7.93
C LEU A 216 2.82 10.50 -8.98
N ILE A 217 2.34 11.68 -8.56
CA ILE A 217 2.22 12.84 -9.46
C ILE A 217 3.61 13.29 -9.94
N PHE A 218 4.62 13.27 -9.07
CA PHE A 218 5.99 13.56 -9.47
C PHE A 218 6.50 12.57 -10.52
N TYR A 219 6.39 11.26 -10.25
CA TYR A 219 6.88 10.21 -11.15
C TYR A 219 6.19 10.25 -12.50
N GLU A 220 4.87 10.47 -12.53
CA GLU A 220 4.13 10.65 -13.78
C GLU A 220 4.59 11.91 -14.55
N LYS A 221 4.80 13.04 -13.85
CA LYS A 221 5.32 14.26 -14.46
C LYS A 221 6.69 14.04 -15.11
N MET A 222 7.56 13.25 -14.48
CA MET A 222 8.90 12.94 -14.99
C MET A 222 8.87 11.91 -16.13
N GLU A 223 7.93 10.97 -16.12
CA GLU A 223 7.84 9.92 -17.14
C GLU A 223 7.14 10.41 -18.42
N TYR A 224 6.02 11.14 -18.27
CA TYR A 224 5.14 11.51 -19.39
C TYR A 224 4.88 13.01 -19.51
N GLY A 225 5.07 13.77 -18.43
CA GLY A 225 4.70 15.18 -18.37
C GLY A 225 5.84 16.16 -18.71
N GLY A 226 5.69 17.39 -18.23
CA GLY A 226 6.66 18.47 -18.45
C GLY A 226 8.03 18.25 -17.79
N GLY A 227 8.18 17.23 -16.94
CA GLY A 227 9.46 16.85 -16.34
C GLY A 227 10.33 15.96 -17.23
N LYS A 228 9.76 15.34 -18.28
CA LYS A 228 10.45 14.33 -19.11
C LYS A 228 11.78 14.79 -19.69
N ASN A 229 11.84 16.04 -20.17
CA ASN A 229 13.05 16.61 -20.77
C ASN A 229 14.17 16.87 -19.75
N ARG A 230 13.90 16.75 -18.45
CA ARG A 230 14.91 16.86 -17.37
C ARG A 230 15.58 15.52 -17.06
N VAL A 231 15.04 14.42 -17.58
CA VAL A 231 15.58 13.07 -17.37
C VAL A 231 16.32 12.62 -18.62
N PRO A 232 17.57 12.14 -18.51
CA PRO A 232 18.28 11.49 -19.62
C PRO A 232 17.46 10.34 -20.22
N GLU A 233 17.49 10.17 -21.53
CA GLU A 233 16.68 9.16 -22.24
C GLU A 233 16.93 7.73 -21.74
N ASN A 234 18.19 7.42 -21.37
CA ASN A 234 18.58 6.13 -20.82
C ASN A 234 18.13 5.90 -19.35
N GLU A 235 17.51 6.90 -18.72
CA GLU A 235 17.03 6.85 -17.33
C GLU A 235 15.49 6.91 -17.23
N HIS A 236 14.76 6.99 -18.36
CA HIS A 236 13.30 7.10 -18.36
C HIS A 236 12.62 5.93 -17.63
N ASP A 237 13.18 4.72 -17.72
CA ASP A 237 12.68 3.52 -17.02
C ASP A 237 12.74 3.64 -15.49
N PHE A 238 13.54 4.55 -14.93
CA PHE A 238 13.60 4.77 -13.48
C PHE A 238 12.32 5.41 -12.94
N TYR A 239 11.52 6.01 -13.82
CA TYR A 239 10.32 6.75 -13.47
C TYR A 239 9.02 6.00 -13.75
N ASN A 240 9.11 4.75 -14.21
CA ASN A 240 7.98 3.90 -14.56
C ASN A 240 6.97 3.70 -13.42
N ILE A 241 5.71 4.10 -13.58
CA ILE A 241 4.68 3.99 -12.52
C ILE A 241 3.77 2.74 -12.60
N HIS A 242 3.97 1.84 -13.55
CA HIS A 242 2.99 0.79 -13.89
C HIS A 242 2.82 -0.33 -12.85
N GLN A 243 3.70 -0.43 -11.84
CA GLN A 243 3.77 -1.59 -10.95
C GLN A 243 3.29 -1.37 -9.50
N ASN A 244 2.63 -0.24 -9.18
CA ASN A 244 2.33 0.09 -7.78
C ASN A 244 0.89 0.55 -7.47
N THR A 245 -0.09 0.09 -8.24
CA THR A 245 -1.50 0.43 -8.02
C THR A 245 -2.01 0.12 -6.61
N LEU A 246 -1.50 -0.93 -5.95
CA LEU A 246 -1.92 -1.25 -4.58
C LEU A 246 -1.56 -0.16 -3.57
N SER A 247 -0.42 0.51 -3.76
CA SER A 247 -0.07 1.66 -2.92
C SER A 247 -0.98 2.86 -3.20
N TYR A 248 -1.38 3.05 -4.45
CA TYR A 248 -2.29 4.15 -4.83
C TYR A 248 -3.67 3.94 -4.20
N LEU A 249 -4.19 2.70 -4.28
CA LEU A 249 -5.44 2.33 -3.64
C LEU A 249 -5.35 2.52 -2.12
N GLU A 250 -4.27 2.07 -1.48
CA GLU A 250 -4.09 2.22 -0.03
C GLU A 250 -4.09 3.70 0.40
N ALA A 251 -3.42 4.57 -0.34
CA ALA A 251 -3.47 6.02 -0.11
C ALA A 251 -4.88 6.59 -0.33
N TYR A 252 -5.58 6.12 -1.36
CA TYR A 252 -6.95 6.54 -1.68
C TYR A 252 -7.93 6.19 -0.57
N ILE A 253 -7.89 4.95 -0.07
CA ILE A 253 -8.74 4.47 1.04
C ILE A 253 -8.50 5.34 2.28
N SER A 254 -7.24 5.60 2.60
CA SER A 254 -6.85 6.39 3.77
C SER A 254 -7.37 7.83 3.72
N LEU A 255 -7.22 8.50 2.56
CA LEU A 255 -7.72 9.86 2.37
C LEU A 255 -9.25 9.92 2.33
N TRP A 256 -9.89 9.01 1.59
CA TRP A 256 -11.35 8.86 1.58
C TRP A 256 -11.90 8.64 2.99
N PHE A 257 -11.30 7.75 3.77
CA PHE A 257 -11.76 7.46 5.13
C PHE A 257 -11.68 8.70 6.03
N ILE A 258 -10.57 9.43 6.00
CA ILE A 258 -10.39 10.65 6.79
C ILE A 258 -11.45 11.70 6.43
N VAL A 259 -11.74 11.87 5.14
CA VAL A 259 -12.76 12.81 4.68
C VAL A 259 -14.17 12.35 5.06
N CYS A 260 -14.51 11.10 4.76
CA CYS A 260 -15.89 10.63 4.69
C CYS A 260 -16.36 9.86 5.93
N ARG A 261 -15.44 9.28 6.72
CA ARG A 261 -15.78 8.28 7.77
C ARG A 261 -15.27 8.65 9.15
N MET A 262 -14.15 9.36 9.28
CA MET A 262 -13.61 9.77 10.58
C MET A 262 -14.56 10.74 11.30
N ASP A 263 -14.83 10.52 12.60
CA ASP A 263 -15.66 11.42 13.42
C ASP A 263 -15.02 12.82 13.51
N ALA A 264 -15.86 13.85 13.48
CA ALA A 264 -15.40 15.23 13.39
C ALA A 264 -14.58 15.70 14.60
N GLN A 265 -14.80 15.11 15.78
CA GLN A 265 -14.04 15.45 16.99
C GLN A 265 -12.55 15.17 16.83
N TRP A 266 -12.19 14.14 16.05
CA TRP A 266 -10.79 13.79 15.80
C TRP A 266 -10.04 14.87 15.01
N PHE A 267 -10.71 15.65 14.16
CA PHE A 267 -10.04 16.76 13.44
C PHE A 267 -9.50 17.82 14.39
N THR A 268 -10.27 18.14 15.44
CA THR A 268 -9.85 19.10 16.46
C THR A 268 -8.66 18.57 17.25
N VAL A 269 -8.72 17.30 17.67
CA VAL A 269 -7.65 16.68 18.48
C VAL A 269 -6.34 16.57 17.68
N VAL A 270 -6.41 16.16 16.42
CA VAL A 270 -5.21 16.01 15.57
C VAL A 270 -4.75 17.35 14.98
N SER A 271 -5.55 18.42 15.12
CA SER A 271 -5.31 19.73 14.50
C SER A 271 -5.22 19.65 12.97
N LEU A 272 -5.98 18.74 12.35
CA LEU A 272 -6.08 18.64 10.89
C LEU A 272 -6.99 19.75 10.36
N LYS A 273 -6.38 20.79 9.80
CA LYS A 273 -7.08 21.83 9.06
C LYS A 273 -7.27 21.39 7.61
N GLU A 274 -8.37 21.83 6.99
CA GLU A 274 -8.63 21.66 5.56
C GLU A 274 -8.55 20.20 5.05
N PHE A 275 -9.03 19.25 5.87
CA PHE A 275 -9.01 17.82 5.56
C PHE A 275 -9.77 17.44 4.28
N ASN A 276 -10.68 18.29 3.79
CA ASN A 276 -11.34 18.17 2.48
C ASN A 276 -11.15 19.45 1.64
N SER A 277 -9.90 19.85 1.44
CA SER A 277 -9.54 21.00 0.60
C SER A 277 -9.75 20.73 -0.88
N VAL A 278 -9.88 21.81 -1.67
CA VAL A 278 -9.87 21.74 -3.15
C VAL A 278 -8.59 21.05 -3.65
N ALA A 279 -7.47 21.30 -2.98
CA ALA A 279 -6.18 20.68 -3.31
C ALA A 279 -6.20 19.15 -3.16
N LEU A 280 -6.81 18.64 -2.08
CA LEU A 280 -6.97 17.19 -1.89
C LEU A 280 -7.83 16.57 -2.99
N ARG A 281 -8.96 17.19 -3.33
CA ARG A 281 -9.89 16.64 -4.33
C ARG A 281 -9.31 16.63 -5.72
N ASN A 282 -8.66 17.72 -6.12
CA ASN A 282 -7.94 17.79 -7.40
C ASN A 282 -6.85 16.73 -7.49
N ARG A 283 -6.18 16.43 -6.37
CA ARG A 283 -5.21 15.36 -6.27
C ARG A 283 -5.81 13.98 -6.40
N LEU A 284 -6.91 13.68 -5.71
CA LEU A 284 -7.60 12.40 -5.83
C LEU A 284 -8.13 12.17 -7.25
N ARG A 285 -8.63 13.21 -7.91
CA ARG A 285 -8.97 13.18 -9.34
C ARG A 285 -7.74 12.88 -10.20
N ARG A 286 -6.63 13.57 -9.97
CA ARG A 286 -5.39 13.34 -10.72
C ARG A 286 -4.86 11.92 -10.55
N VAL A 287 -4.89 11.37 -9.34
CA VAL A 287 -4.47 9.98 -9.08
C VAL A 287 -5.37 9.00 -9.81
N LEU A 288 -6.69 9.25 -9.87
CA LEU A 288 -7.63 8.44 -10.61
C LEU A 288 -7.36 8.49 -12.13
N GLU A 289 -7.15 9.67 -12.70
CA GLU A 289 -6.78 9.86 -14.12
C GLU A 289 -5.49 9.09 -14.46
N ILE A 290 -4.47 9.17 -13.60
CA ILE A 290 -3.22 8.43 -13.78
C ILE A 290 -3.48 6.92 -13.77
N GLN A 291 -4.34 6.43 -12.87
CA GLN A 291 -4.68 5.03 -12.78
C GLN A 291 -5.49 4.53 -13.98
N GLU A 292 -6.39 5.35 -14.53
CA GLU A 292 -7.09 5.07 -15.79
C GLU A 292 -6.09 4.98 -16.95
N TRP A 293 -5.14 5.90 -17.00
CA TRP A 293 -4.12 5.97 -18.05
C TRP A 293 -3.14 4.78 -18.03
N ILE A 294 -2.71 4.33 -16.84
CA ILE A 294 -1.91 3.10 -16.66
C ILE A 294 -2.67 1.86 -17.18
N GLY A 295 -4.00 1.91 -17.15
CA GLY A 295 -4.89 0.84 -17.53
C GLY A 295 -5.53 0.17 -16.31
N SER A 296 -6.85 0.04 -16.36
CA SER A 296 -7.66 -0.61 -15.32
C SER A 296 -8.25 -1.94 -15.77
N GLU A 297 -7.97 -2.41 -16.98
CA GLU A 297 -8.58 -3.62 -17.52
C GLU A 297 -8.20 -4.89 -16.74
N GLY A 298 -9.14 -5.85 -16.71
CA GLY A 298 -8.93 -7.16 -16.11
C GLY A 298 -8.89 -7.12 -14.58
N ARG A 299 -7.72 -7.37 -13.99
CA ARG A 299 -7.60 -7.61 -12.54
C ARG A 299 -7.68 -6.33 -11.69
N MET A 300 -7.53 -5.16 -12.32
CA MET A 300 -7.49 -3.86 -11.64
C MET A 300 -8.81 -3.11 -11.68
N GLU A 301 -9.80 -3.61 -12.43
CA GLU A 301 -11.12 -2.98 -12.59
C GLU A 301 -11.82 -2.76 -11.23
N PRO A 302 -11.83 -3.71 -10.27
CA PRO A 302 -12.46 -3.47 -8.96
C PRO A 302 -11.76 -2.35 -8.17
N THR A 303 -10.44 -2.21 -8.33
CA THR A 303 -9.65 -1.16 -7.68
C THR A 303 -10.04 0.21 -8.23
N HIS A 304 -10.11 0.32 -9.55
CA HIS A 304 -10.53 1.54 -10.22
C HIS A 304 -11.96 1.94 -9.83
N ASN A 305 -12.92 1.00 -9.88
CA ASN A 305 -14.31 1.26 -9.50
C ASN A 305 -14.44 1.69 -8.03
N ALA A 306 -13.65 1.11 -7.12
CA ALA A 306 -13.60 1.56 -5.74
C ALA A 306 -13.10 3.00 -5.62
N MET A 307 -12.05 3.38 -6.35
CA MET A 307 -11.52 4.76 -6.36
C MET A 307 -12.55 5.77 -6.90
N VAL A 308 -13.29 5.43 -7.95
CA VAL A 308 -14.39 6.27 -8.49
C VAL A 308 -15.44 6.51 -7.42
N VAL A 309 -15.99 5.44 -6.82
CA VAL A 309 -17.03 5.53 -5.80
C VAL A 309 -16.56 6.33 -4.58
N MET A 310 -15.30 6.15 -4.16
CA MET A 310 -14.70 6.92 -3.07
C MET A 310 -14.55 8.40 -3.41
N LEU A 311 -14.17 8.74 -4.65
CA LEU A 311 -14.04 10.13 -5.09
C LEU A 311 -15.39 10.85 -5.11
N ASP A 312 -16.42 10.19 -5.64
CA ASP A 312 -17.78 10.73 -5.69
C ASP A 312 -18.29 11.05 -4.27
N GLU A 313 -17.99 10.18 -3.31
CA GLU A 313 -18.32 10.41 -1.91
C GLU A 313 -17.54 11.58 -1.29
N VAL A 314 -16.24 11.71 -1.61
CA VAL A 314 -15.41 12.84 -1.15
C VAL A 314 -15.95 14.18 -1.67
N GLU A 315 -16.36 14.24 -2.94
CA GLU A 315 -16.96 15.43 -3.55
C GLU A 315 -18.32 15.75 -2.92
N GLU A 316 -19.14 14.73 -2.64
CA GLU A 316 -20.44 14.92 -2.02
C GLU A 316 -20.34 15.51 -0.59
N VAL A 317 -19.39 15.03 0.21
CA VAL A 317 -19.16 15.54 1.57
C VAL A 317 -18.89 17.06 1.57
N VAL A 318 -18.32 17.61 0.50
CA VAL A 318 -18.15 19.06 0.34
C VAL A 318 -19.47 19.76 0.07
N ARG A 319 -20.29 19.16 -0.80
CA ARG A 319 -21.53 19.75 -1.29
C ARG A 319 -22.59 19.83 -0.21
N VAL A 320 -22.77 18.75 0.55
CA VAL A 320 -23.89 18.60 1.50
C VAL A 320 -23.44 18.42 2.95
N GLY A 321 -22.14 18.36 3.21
CA GLY A 321 -21.59 18.05 4.53
C GLY A 321 -21.49 16.54 4.79
N LYS A 322 -20.98 16.16 5.98
CA LYS A 322 -20.91 14.76 6.38
C LYS A 322 -22.31 14.21 6.63
N HIS A 323 -22.68 13.14 5.91
CA HIS A 323 -23.90 12.40 6.18
C HIS A 323 -23.79 11.68 7.54
N VAL A 324 -24.32 12.29 8.59
CA VAL A 324 -24.48 11.62 9.88
C VAL A 324 -25.65 10.64 9.75
N ASN A 325 -25.33 9.36 9.68
CA ASN A 325 -26.27 8.24 9.85
C ASN A 325 -27.58 8.33 9.06
N ARG A 326 -27.51 8.36 7.72
CA ARG A 326 -28.57 7.71 6.94
C ARG A 326 -28.39 6.20 7.08
N GLN A 327 -28.83 5.64 8.22
CA GLN A 327 -29.19 4.23 8.23
C GLN A 327 -30.41 4.15 7.31
N SER A 328 -30.22 3.67 6.09
CA SER A 328 -31.31 3.36 5.19
C SER A 328 -32.18 2.34 5.90
N GLU A 329 -33.34 2.76 6.40
CA GLU A 329 -34.34 1.90 7.04
C GLU A 329 -35.01 0.91 6.05
N GLY A 330 -34.39 0.65 4.90
CA GLY A 330 -34.83 -0.30 3.89
C GLY A 330 -33.84 -1.45 3.78
N ASP A 331 -34.22 -2.62 4.27
CA ASP A 331 -33.49 -3.89 4.15
C ASP A 331 -33.36 -4.40 2.69
N ASP A 332 -33.92 -3.68 1.72
CA ASP A 332 -34.07 -4.06 0.30
C ASP A 332 -33.13 -3.29 -0.66
N LEU A 333 -32.07 -2.65 -0.17
CA LEU A 333 -31.10 -2.01 -1.07
C LEU A 333 -30.22 -3.05 -1.76
N ASP A 334 -30.26 -3.06 -3.10
CA ASP A 334 -29.35 -3.84 -3.94
C ASP A 334 -27.89 -3.44 -3.67
N PHE A 335 -27.13 -4.34 -3.04
CA PHE A 335 -25.70 -4.13 -2.80
C PHE A 335 -24.88 -4.49 -4.03
N ILE A 336 -24.01 -3.57 -4.44
CA ILE A 336 -23.00 -3.81 -5.47
C ILE A 336 -21.76 -4.38 -4.79
N THR A 337 -21.33 -5.58 -5.18
CA THR A 337 -20.09 -6.19 -4.67
C THR A 337 -18.98 -6.08 -5.71
N LEU A 338 -17.87 -5.44 -5.34
CA LEU A 338 -16.68 -5.31 -6.20
C LEU A 338 -15.79 -6.55 -6.06
N GLY A 339 -15.64 -7.30 -7.14
CA GLY A 339 -14.77 -8.49 -7.21
C GLY A 339 -14.20 -8.69 -8.61
N ILE A 340 -13.18 -9.56 -8.74
CA ILE A 340 -12.57 -9.87 -10.05
C ILE A 340 -13.44 -10.91 -10.77
N ASN A 341 -13.86 -10.60 -11.99
CA ASN A 341 -14.51 -11.57 -12.88
C ASN A 341 -13.48 -12.62 -13.35
N SER A 342 -13.59 -13.86 -12.85
CA SER A 342 -12.71 -14.94 -13.28
C SER A 342 -13.15 -15.49 -14.63
N LEU A 343 -12.43 -15.13 -15.70
CA LEU A 343 -12.64 -15.75 -17.01
C LEU A 343 -12.16 -17.21 -16.97
N THR A 344 -13.07 -18.17 -16.88
CA THR A 344 -12.76 -19.58 -17.13
C THR A 344 -12.47 -19.78 -18.62
N LEU A 345 -11.18 -19.84 -18.95
CA LEU A 345 -10.69 -20.23 -20.28
C LEU A 345 -11.17 -21.65 -20.60
N GLY A 346 -11.98 -21.81 -21.66
CA GLY A 346 -12.33 -23.12 -22.23
C GLY A 346 -13.82 -23.50 -22.23
N VAL A 347 -14.75 -22.65 -21.76
CA VAL A 347 -16.19 -22.95 -21.78
C VAL A 347 -16.96 -21.86 -22.54
N ASN A 348 -17.14 -22.06 -23.85
CA ASN A 348 -18.12 -21.33 -24.64
C ASN A 348 -19.39 -22.18 -24.79
N PRO A 349 -20.60 -21.68 -24.46
CA PRO A 349 -20.91 -20.40 -23.81
C PRO A 349 -20.93 -20.52 -22.27
N PRO A 350 -20.62 -19.44 -21.53
CA PRO A 350 -20.71 -19.41 -20.07
C PRO A 350 -22.18 -19.48 -19.64
N LYS A 351 -22.66 -20.68 -19.29
CA LYS A 351 -24.02 -20.90 -18.78
C LYS A 351 -24.21 -20.49 -17.32
N LYS A 352 -23.15 -20.05 -16.62
CA LYS A 352 -23.19 -19.60 -15.23
C LYS A 352 -22.35 -18.35 -15.05
N PRO A 353 -22.76 -17.41 -14.18
CA PRO A 353 -21.90 -16.30 -13.79
C PRO A 353 -20.56 -16.86 -13.32
N SER A 354 -19.46 -16.34 -13.87
CA SER A 354 -18.11 -16.71 -13.46
C SER A 354 -17.98 -16.51 -11.95
N ALA A 355 -17.36 -17.47 -11.26
CA ALA A 355 -17.04 -17.29 -9.85
C ALA A 355 -16.21 -16.02 -9.69
N MET A 356 -16.68 -15.07 -8.88
CA MET A 356 -15.91 -13.87 -8.56
C MET A 356 -14.71 -14.27 -7.69
N ALA A 357 -13.55 -13.73 -8.00
CA ALA A 357 -12.34 -13.88 -7.21
C ALA A 357 -12.08 -12.63 -6.36
N ASN A 358 -11.37 -12.80 -5.25
CA ASN A 358 -11.02 -11.69 -4.37
C ASN A 358 -10.11 -10.69 -5.12
N PRO A 359 -10.50 -9.40 -5.16
CA PRO A 359 -9.67 -8.35 -5.74
C PRO A 359 -8.38 -8.14 -4.96
N TRP A 360 -7.34 -7.72 -5.67
CA TRP A 360 -6.03 -7.45 -5.07
C TRP A 360 -6.10 -6.19 -4.21
N CYS A 361 -5.70 -6.32 -2.95
CA CYS A 361 -5.63 -5.26 -1.94
C CYS A 361 -4.74 -5.73 -0.79
N TYR A 362 -4.17 -4.83 0.01
CA TYR A 362 -3.39 -5.24 1.18
C TYR A 362 -4.26 -5.78 2.31
N LEU A 363 -5.18 -4.96 2.85
CA LEU A 363 -6.11 -5.36 3.92
C LEU A 363 -7.58 -5.46 3.47
N GLY A 364 -7.89 -5.08 2.24
CA GLY A 364 -9.27 -4.80 1.84
C GLY A 364 -9.83 -3.56 2.52
N PHE A 365 -11.15 -3.53 2.70
CA PHE A 365 -11.86 -2.42 3.35
C PHE A 365 -12.23 -2.74 4.79
N LEU A 366 -11.87 -3.94 5.27
CA LEU A 366 -12.12 -4.39 6.64
C LEU A 366 -13.58 -4.17 7.02
N GLY A 367 -14.53 -4.56 6.18
CA GLY A 367 -15.96 -4.48 6.42
C GLY A 367 -16.60 -3.10 6.16
N LEU A 368 -15.81 -2.07 5.84
CA LEU A 368 -16.35 -0.76 5.50
C LEU A 368 -17.02 -0.77 4.12
N GLU A 369 -18.16 -0.10 4.04
CA GLU A 369 -18.93 0.09 2.82
C GLU A 369 -18.61 1.46 2.20
N MET A 370 -18.58 1.48 0.87
CA MET A 370 -18.30 2.65 0.04
C MET A 370 -19.58 3.22 -0.56
N GLY A 371 -19.51 4.49 -0.96
CA GLY A 371 -20.58 5.18 -1.67
C GLY A 371 -21.53 5.90 -0.72
N LEU A 372 -22.31 6.80 -1.30
CA LEU A 372 -23.22 7.71 -0.57
C LEU A 372 -24.23 6.94 0.28
N ASP A 373 -24.79 5.88 -0.28
CA ASP A 373 -25.79 5.03 0.36
C ASP A 373 -25.18 3.80 1.03
N ARG A 374 -23.84 3.71 1.11
CA ARG A 374 -23.10 2.56 1.63
C ARG A 374 -23.49 1.23 0.96
N ASN A 375 -23.86 1.31 -0.31
CA ASN A 375 -24.35 0.18 -1.10
C ASN A 375 -23.23 -0.56 -1.86
N VAL A 376 -21.98 -0.09 -1.79
CA VAL A 376 -20.85 -0.74 -2.46
C VAL A 376 -19.98 -1.48 -1.45
N LYS A 377 -19.87 -2.79 -1.63
CA LYS A 377 -19.11 -3.72 -0.79
C LYS A 377 -17.85 -4.18 -1.50
N TRP A 378 -16.75 -4.27 -0.75
CA TRP A 378 -15.55 -4.94 -1.23
C TRP A 378 -15.69 -6.46 -1.04
N MET A 379 -15.37 -7.24 -2.08
CA MET A 379 -15.33 -8.70 -1.93
C MET A 379 -14.09 -9.11 -1.13
N GLY A 380 -14.29 -9.93 -0.09
CA GLY A 380 -13.20 -10.51 0.65
C GLY A 380 -13.67 -11.57 1.63
N LYS A 381 -12.80 -12.55 1.92
CA LYS A 381 -13.12 -13.72 2.75
C LYS A 381 -13.71 -13.37 4.13
N ASN A 382 -13.25 -12.26 4.73
CA ASN A 382 -13.59 -11.90 6.11
C ASN A 382 -14.23 -10.50 6.23
N GLU A 383 -14.61 -9.88 5.11
CA GLU A 383 -15.24 -8.55 5.08
C GLU A 383 -16.57 -8.54 5.86
N GLU A 384 -17.37 -9.61 5.77
CA GLU A 384 -18.62 -9.77 6.54
C GLU A 384 -18.39 -9.84 8.05
N ALA A 385 -17.36 -10.57 8.48
CA ALA A 385 -17.00 -10.67 9.91
C ALA A 385 -16.57 -9.31 10.46
N TRP A 386 -15.77 -8.57 9.69
CA TRP A 386 -15.39 -7.21 10.02
C TRP A 386 -16.58 -6.25 10.08
N ARG A 387 -17.54 -6.36 9.16
CA ARG A 387 -18.75 -5.53 9.20
C ARG A 387 -19.58 -5.79 10.45
N LEU A 388 -19.73 -7.06 10.84
CA LEU A 388 -20.37 -7.42 12.10
C LEU A 388 -19.62 -6.85 13.30
N PHE A 389 -18.28 -6.93 13.30
CA PHE A 389 -17.45 -6.36 14.35
C PHE A 389 -17.70 -4.85 14.53
N TRP A 390 -17.75 -4.08 13.44
CA TRP A 390 -18.06 -2.65 13.53
C TRP A 390 -19.46 -2.38 14.07
N LYS A 391 -20.47 -3.14 13.61
CA LYS A 391 -21.85 -3.01 14.10
C LYS A 391 -21.97 -3.30 15.60
N LEU A 392 -21.23 -4.28 16.11
CA LEU A 392 -21.26 -4.66 17.53
C LEU A 392 -20.51 -3.67 18.44
N ASN A 393 -19.66 -2.80 17.88
CA ASN A 393 -18.87 -1.82 18.62
C ASN A 393 -19.28 -0.36 18.32
N ALA A 394 -20.32 -0.16 17.50
CA ALA A 394 -20.86 1.15 17.13
C ALA A 394 -21.70 1.77 18.25
#